data_AF-A0AAU7KHS5-F1
#
_entry.id   AF-A0AAU7KHS5-F1
#
_cell.length_a   1.000
_cell.length_b   1.000
_cell.length_c   1.000
_cell.angle_alpha   90.00
_cell.angle_beta   90.00
_cell.angle_gamma   90.00
#
_symmetry.space_group_name_H-M   'P 1'
#
loop_
_entity.id
_entity.type
_entity.pdbx_description
1 polymer ?
#
loop_
_entity_poly.entity_id
_entity_poly.type
_entity_poly.pdbx_seq_one_letter_code
_entity_poly.pdbx_strand_id
1 'polypeptide(L)'
;MPAIQRQPGLVPSLILLTAIAFAIVYGIVVAGLPTELVLITLGAAATLFSLLHGGTWEGVMDIMGNKVRTALSALLVLYSIGIIIGTWMISGTIPYFIYHGLELIDPRYLYVMAFFGTAIVSTFTGTSWGSAGTLGVAIMGIAAAMDINLAITAGAVLSGAYFGDKLSPLSDTTIMASMVVGEDLYRHIRHLMYTSLPASVVAAVVYLILGLNMDLAEGTPEAIAASAETIGGLYQLNLLLLLPVAIVLFGSVRKKPTLVVLFLASACAALLAILLQGASPEAVAKAAVSGFNVSLLAGFNPGLDVATLPPALVSLLNRGGLYSMHGAVLFALCAFFLPRRWRQPASSRSCSIAAWPTCAPPAALSWPRWRPAAPSSWPPATAT
;
A
#
# COMPACT_ATOMS: atom_id res chain seq x y z
N MET A 1 -7.25 33.44 25.83
CA MET A 1 -6.33 32.68 26.68
C MET A 1 -6.18 31.28 26.07
N PRO A 2 -4.96 30.76 25.83
CA PRO A 2 -4.84 29.38 25.37
C PRO A 2 -5.40 28.48 26.46
N ALA A 3 -6.44 27.70 26.14
CA ALA A 3 -7.02 26.74 27.07
C ALA A 3 -5.92 25.77 27.52
N ILE A 4 -5.68 25.70 28.83
CA ILE A 4 -4.74 24.73 29.41
C ILE A 4 -5.37 23.35 29.17
N GLN A 5 -4.93 22.65 28.11
CA GLN A 5 -5.29 21.26 27.87
C GLN A 5 -4.76 20.44 29.06
N ARG A 6 -5.66 20.03 29.95
CA ARG A 6 -5.34 19.10 31.03
C ARG A 6 -5.08 17.75 30.40
N GLN A 7 -3.89 17.18 30.61
CA GLN A 7 -3.63 15.81 30.18
C GLN A 7 -4.62 14.90 30.90
N PRO A 8 -5.36 14.03 30.19
CA PRO A 8 -6.24 13.08 30.85
C PRO A 8 -5.37 12.21 31.78
N GLY A 9 -5.84 12.00 33.02
CA GLY A 9 -5.17 11.10 33.95
C GLY A 9 -5.04 9.69 33.37
N LEU A 10 -4.19 8.87 34.00
CA LEU A 10 -3.99 7.47 33.60
C LEU A 10 -5.31 6.70 33.57
N VAL A 11 -6.19 6.94 34.55
CA VAL A 11 -7.49 6.26 34.67
C VAL A 11 -8.46 6.59 33.52
N PRO A 12 -8.77 7.86 33.19
CA PRO A 12 -9.58 8.20 32.02
C PRO A 12 -9.02 7.68 30.70
N SER A 13 -7.68 7.70 30.55
CA SER A 13 -7.02 7.19 29.35
C SER A 13 -7.13 5.67 29.21
N LEU A 14 -7.01 4.93 30.32
CA LEU A 14 -7.15 3.48 30.35
C LEU A 14 -8.60 3.09 30.01
N ILE A 15 -9.58 3.79 30.60
CA ILE A 15 -11.02 3.57 30.34
C ILE A 15 -11.33 3.74 28.85
N LEU A 16 -10.85 4.82 28.23
CA LEU A 16 -11.05 5.06 26.80
C LEU A 16 -10.40 3.98 25.93
N LEU A 17 -9.18 3.55 26.25
CA LEU A 17 -8.50 2.48 25.52
C LEU A 17 -9.23 1.14 25.64
N THR A 18 -9.68 0.78 26.84
CA THR A 18 -10.46 -0.44 27.05
C THR A 18 -11.82 -0.39 26.36
N ALA A 19 -12.48 0.78 26.35
CA ALA A 19 -13.76 0.97 25.67
C ALA A 19 -13.61 0.86 24.14
N ILE A 20 -12.54 1.43 23.57
CA ILE A 20 -12.22 1.30 22.14
C ILE A 20 -11.93 -0.16 21.79
N ALA A 21 -11.09 -0.85 22.58
CA ALA A 21 -10.77 -2.25 22.35
C ALA A 21 -12.01 -3.15 22.44
N PHE A 22 -12.85 -2.93 23.46
CA PHE A 22 -14.10 -3.67 23.63
C PHE A 22 -15.07 -3.43 22.47
N ALA A 23 -15.27 -2.18 22.05
CA ALA A 23 -16.17 -1.86 20.93
C ALA A 23 -15.70 -2.45 19.59
N ILE A 24 -14.39 -2.51 19.35
CA ILE A 24 -13.84 -3.17 18.15
C ILE A 24 -14.10 -4.68 18.20
N VAL A 25 -13.76 -5.33 19.32
CA VAL A 25 -13.91 -6.79 19.44
C VAL A 25 -15.39 -7.18 19.44
N TYR A 26 -16.20 -6.56 20.28
CA TYR A 26 -17.63 -6.85 20.36
C TYR A 26 -18.37 -6.44 19.09
N GLY A 27 -18.14 -5.21 18.59
CA GLY A 27 -18.85 -4.68 17.43
C GLY A 27 -18.56 -5.44 16.15
N ILE A 28 -17.30 -5.77 15.88
CA ILE A 28 -16.91 -6.42 14.63
C ILE A 28 -17.05 -7.94 14.72
N VAL A 29 -16.55 -8.56 15.79
CA VAL A 29 -16.43 -10.03 15.86
C VAL A 29 -17.70 -10.69 16.38
N VAL A 30 -18.39 -10.09 17.36
CA VAL A 30 -19.56 -10.70 18.02
C VAL A 30 -20.87 -10.22 17.39
N ALA A 31 -21.01 -8.92 17.18
CA ALA A 31 -22.24 -8.30 16.68
C ALA A 31 -22.31 -8.24 15.14
N GLY A 32 -21.21 -8.53 14.44
CA GLY A 32 -21.14 -8.50 12.97
C GLY A 32 -21.47 -7.13 12.36
N LEU A 33 -21.28 -6.04 13.11
CA LEU A 33 -21.60 -4.70 12.63
C LEU A 33 -20.61 -4.26 11.54
N PRO A 34 -21.06 -3.47 10.56
CA PRO A 34 -20.17 -2.86 9.58
C PRO A 34 -19.03 -2.10 10.27
N THR A 35 -17.80 -2.38 9.87
CA THR A 35 -16.60 -1.85 10.52
C THR A 35 -16.55 -0.32 10.50
N GLU A 36 -17.06 0.29 9.44
CA GLU A 36 -17.15 1.73 9.23
C GLU A 36 -18.02 2.39 10.31
N LEU A 37 -19.16 1.78 10.63
CA LEU A 37 -20.07 2.28 11.66
C LEU A 37 -19.44 2.19 13.05
N VAL A 38 -18.72 1.11 13.34
CA VAL A 38 -17.96 0.95 14.59
C VAL A 38 -16.86 2.01 14.71
N LEU A 39 -16.12 2.29 13.64
CA LEU A 39 -15.06 3.31 13.64
C LEU A 39 -15.59 4.73 13.78
N ILE A 40 -16.70 5.07 13.10
CA ILE A 40 -17.33 6.40 13.19
C ILE A 40 -17.87 6.63 14.60
N THR A 41 -18.57 5.66 15.18
CA THR A 41 -19.11 5.77 16.55
C THR A 41 -18.00 5.91 17.58
N LEU A 42 -16.87 5.20 17.40
CA LEU A 42 -15.68 5.36 18.22
C LEU A 42 -15.02 6.74 18.06
N GLY A 43 -14.94 7.25 16.83
CA GLY A 43 -14.46 8.61 16.55
C GLY A 43 -15.33 9.67 17.23
N ALA A 44 -16.66 9.50 17.19
CA ALA A 44 -17.61 10.36 17.87
C ALA A 44 -17.46 10.30 19.40
N ALA A 45 -17.36 9.10 19.98
CA ALA A 45 -17.14 8.92 21.42
C ALA A 45 -15.81 9.55 21.88
N ALA A 46 -14.73 9.37 21.12
CA ALA A 46 -13.43 9.96 21.42
C ALA A 46 -13.45 11.50 21.27
N THR A 47 -14.22 12.02 20.31
CA THR A 47 -14.46 13.46 20.15
C THR A 47 -15.26 14.02 21.32
N LEU A 48 -16.30 13.34 21.77
CA LEU A 48 -17.06 13.75 22.97
C LEU A 48 -16.18 13.76 24.21
N PHE A 49 -15.38 12.70 24.41
CA PHE A 49 -14.42 12.61 25.50
C PHE A 49 -13.42 13.77 25.48
N SER A 50 -12.93 14.16 24.29
CA SER A 50 -12.08 15.33 24.07
C SER A 50 -12.70 16.61 24.63
N LEU A 51 -13.94 16.89 24.23
CA LEU A 51 -14.64 18.12 24.57
C LEU A 51 -14.92 18.20 26.07
N LEU A 52 -15.26 17.06 26.70
CA LEU A 52 -15.47 16.97 28.14
C LEU A 52 -14.19 17.20 28.97
N HIS A 53 -13.01 16.96 28.40
CA HIS A 53 -11.72 17.12 29.07
C HIS A 53 -10.96 18.40 28.65
N GLY A 54 -11.68 19.38 28.09
CA GLY A 54 -11.11 20.70 27.76
C GLY A 54 -10.50 20.83 26.37
N GLY A 55 -10.78 19.90 25.46
CA GLY A 55 -10.53 20.07 24.03
C GLY A 55 -11.52 21.02 23.38
N THR A 56 -11.12 21.71 22.31
CA THR A 56 -12.02 22.54 21.50
C THR A 56 -12.43 21.82 20.22
N TRP A 57 -13.59 22.16 19.66
CA TRP A 57 -14.07 21.59 18.40
C TRP A 57 -13.09 21.89 17.25
N GLU A 58 -12.57 23.12 17.18
CA GLU A 58 -11.59 23.50 16.17
C GLU A 58 -10.32 22.66 16.30
N GLY A 59 -9.86 22.40 17.54
CA GLY A 59 -8.68 21.57 17.78
C GLY A 59 -8.88 20.12 17.35
N VAL A 60 -10.08 19.56 17.54
CA VAL A 60 -10.41 18.22 17.04
C VAL A 60 -10.42 18.19 15.51
N MET A 61 -11.07 19.17 14.87
CA MET A 61 -11.13 19.28 13.41
C MET A 61 -9.74 19.46 12.78
N ASP A 62 -8.86 20.24 13.39
CA ASP A 62 -7.47 20.40 12.93
C ASP A 62 -6.67 19.10 13.03
N ILE A 63 -6.83 18.35 14.12
CA ILE A 63 -6.16 17.04 14.29
C ILE A 63 -6.66 16.05 13.23
N MET A 64 -7.97 16.01 12.99
CA MET A 64 -8.58 15.15 11.97
C MET A 64 -8.13 15.54 10.56
N GLY A 65 -8.15 16.84 10.23
CA GLY A 65 -7.71 17.36 8.93
C GLY A 65 -6.23 17.04 8.65
N ASN A 66 -5.36 17.19 9.65
CA ASN A 66 -3.95 16.83 9.51
C ASN A 66 -3.73 15.32 9.29
N LYS A 67 -4.54 14.47 9.92
CA LYS A 67 -4.51 13.01 9.69
C LYS A 67 -4.92 12.66 8.26
N VAL A 68 -6.02 13.22 7.78
CA VAL A 68 -6.48 13.02 6.40
C VAL A 68 -5.42 13.52 5.41
N ARG A 69 -4.81 14.69 5.66
CA ARG A 69 -3.71 15.22 4.84
C ARG A 69 -2.52 14.25 4.77
N THR A 70 -2.16 13.64 5.89
CA THR A 70 -1.06 12.65 5.96
C THR A 70 -1.42 11.37 5.20
N ALA A 71 -2.70 11.00 5.17
CA ALA A 71 -3.21 9.80 4.50
C ALA A 71 -3.58 10.01 3.03
N LEU A 72 -3.67 11.26 2.56
CA LEU A 72 -4.19 11.58 1.23
C LEU A 72 -3.47 10.82 0.11
N SER A 73 -2.14 10.69 0.19
CA SER A 73 -1.36 9.94 -0.79
C SER A 73 -1.78 8.47 -0.86
N ALA A 74 -2.04 7.83 0.29
CA ALA A 74 -2.50 6.45 0.37
C ALA A 74 -3.91 6.27 -0.22
N LEU A 75 -4.83 7.18 0.11
CA LEU A 75 -6.21 7.14 -0.40
C LEU A 75 -6.25 7.29 -1.92
N LEU A 76 -5.44 8.19 -2.47
CA LEU A 76 -5.34 8.38 -3.91
C LEU A 76 -4.74 7.15 -4.61
N VAL A 77 -3.73 6.50 -4.00
CA VAL A 77 -3.21 5.24 -4.53
C VAL A 77 -4.30 4.17 -4.58
N LEU A 78 -5.11 4.00 -3.52
CA LEU A 78 -6.22 3.03 -3.53
C LEU A 78 -7.19 3.28 -4.69
N TYR A 79 -7.57 4.54 -4.94
CA TYR A 79 -8.41 4.85 -6.11
C TYR A 79 -7.71 4.57 -7.44
N SER A 80 -6.42 4.89 -7.56
CA SER A 80 -5.62 4.55 -8.74
C SER A 80 -5.55 3.04 -8.97
N ILE A 81 -5.57 2.21 -7.93
CA ILE A 81 -5.64 0.74 -8.06
C ILE A 81 -6.98 0.30 -8.67
N GLY A 82 -8.09 0.93 -8.28
CA GLY A 82 -9.39 0.65 -8.92
C GLY A 82 -9.36 0.96 -10.42
N ILE A 83 -8.86 2.14 -10.78
CA ILE A 83 -8.73 2.60 -12.17
C ILE A 83 -7.82 1.68 -12.98
N ILE A 84 -6.64 1.34 -12.44
CA ILE A 84 -5.66 0.55 -13.17
C ILE A 84 -6.16 -0.86 -13.44
N ILE A 85 -6.84 -1.51 -12.49
CA ILE A 85 -7.44 -2.83 -12.72
C ILE A 85 -8.47 -2.74 -13.86
N GLY A 86 -9.37 -1.75 -13.83
CA GLY A 86 -10.38 -1.59 -14.88
C GLY A 86 -9.77 -1.34 -16.27
N THR A 87 -8.78 -0.45 -16.36
CA THR A 87 -8.07 -0.15 -17.63
C THR A 87 -7.19 -1.30 -18.11
N TRP A 88 -6.62 -2.09 -17.21
CA TRP A 88 -5.82 -3.27 -17.55
C TRP A 88 -6.67 -4.45 -18.01
N MET A 89 -7.89 -4.58 -17.47
CA MET A 89 -8.86 -5.57 -17.96
C MET A 89 -9.28 -5.24 -19.40
N ILE A 90 -9.75 -4.01 -19.65
CA ILE A 90 -10.23 -3.64 -21.01
C ILE A 90 -9.11 -3.61 -22.05
N SER A 91 -7.89 -3.28 -21.66
CA SER A 91 -6.75 -3.30 -22.59
C SER A 91 -6.26 -4.71 -22.95
N GLY A 92 -6.59 -5.72 -22.14
CA GLY A 92 -6.03 -7.06 -22.28
C GLY A 92 -4.75 -7.28 -21.49
N THR A 93 -4.26 -6.30 -20.71
CA THR A 93 -3.03 -6.44 -19.90
C THR A 93 -3.17 -7.52 -18.81
N ILE A 94 -4.28 -7.53 -18.04
CA ILE A 94 -4.55 -8.61 -17.08
C ILE A 94 -4.92 -9.92 -17.79
N PRO A 95 -5.80 -9.92 -18.82
CA PRO A 95 -6.04 -11.10 -19.65
C PRO A 95 -4.77 -11.76 -20.20
N TYR A 96 -3.75 -10.99 -20.58
CA TYR A 96 -2.44 -11.51 -20.99
C TYR A 96 -1.74 -12.31 -19.86
N PHE A 97 -1.80 -11.82 -18.62
CA PHE A 97 -1.29 -12.57 -17.47
C PHE A 97 -2.16 -13.76 -17.11
N ILE A 98 -3.47 -13.73 -17.33
CA ILE A 98 -4.31 -14.92 -17.14
C ILE A 98 -3.88 -15.99 -18.15
N TYR A 99 -3.81 -15.62 -19.43
CA TYR A 99 -3.46 -16.53 -20.50
C TYR A 99 -2.09 -17.19 -20.30
N HIS A 100 -1.06 -16.43 -19.93
CA HIS A 100 0.30 -16.96 -19.76
C HIS A 100 0.69 -17.35 -18.32
N GLY A 101 0.01 -16.78 -17.32
CA GLY A 101 0.37 -16.94 -15.90
C GLY A 101 -0.22 -18.19 -15.26
N LEU A 102 -1.30 -18.75 -15.82
CA LEU A 102 -1.90 -19.99 -15.31
C LEU A 102 -0.98 -21.21 -15.44
N GLU A 103 0.02 -21.18 -16.34
CA GLU A 103 1.05 -22.23 -16.42
C GLU A 103 2.23 -22.01 -15.45
N LEU A 104 2.41 -20.80 -14.93
CA LEU A 104 3.63 -20.39 -14.20
C LEU A 104 3.43 -20.17 -12.70
N ILE A 105 2.20 -19.89 -12.23
CA ILE A 105 1.92 -19.52 -10.84
C ILE A 105 0.93 -20.49 -10.21
N ASP A 106 1.40 -21.26 -9.22
CA ASP A 106 0.51 -22.01 -8.34
C ASP A 106 -0.20 -21.02 -7.39
N PRO A 107 -1.53 -20.86 -7.48
CA PRO A 107 -2.29 -19.91 -6.67
C PRO A 107 -2.12 -20.13 -5.17
N ARG A 108 -1.83 -21.35 -4.72
CA ARG A 108 -1.64 -21.69 -3.29
C ARG A 108 -0.53 -20.90 -2.63
N TYR A 109 0.46 -20.45 -3.40
CA TYR A 109 1.57 -19.66 -2.90
C TYR A 109 1.42 -18.16 -3.15
N LEU A 110 0.30 -17.71 -3.74
CA LEU A 110 0.15 -16.30 -4.13
C LEU A 110 0.30 -15.35 -2.94
N TYR A 111 -0.34 -15.63 -1.80
CA TYR A 111 -0.26 -14.75 -0.62
C TYR A 111 1.17 -14.64 -0.07
N VAL A 112 1.90 -15.75 0.02
CA VAL A 112 3.27 -15.73 0.55
C VAL A 112 4.24 -15.08 -0.43
N MET A 113 4.04 -15.29 -1.74
CA MET A 113 4.78 -14.61 -2.81
C MET A 113 4.47 -13.11 -2.83
N ALA A 114 3.23 -12.71 -2.57
CA ALA A 114 2.82 -11.32 -2.42
C ALA A 114 3.58 -10.63 -1.30
N PHE A 115 3.64 -11.27 -0.14
CA PHE A 115 4.37 -10.77 1.01
C PHE A 115 5.87 -10.62 0.72
N PHE A 116 6.54 -11.68 0.28
CA PHE A 116 8.00 -11.62 0.06
C PHE A 116 8.39 -10.76 -1.13
N GLY A 117 7.64 -10.83 -2.23
CA GLY A 117 7.90 -10.02 -3.41
C GLY A 117 7.85 -8.52 -3.06
N THR A 118 6.78 -8.09 -2.39
CA THR A 118 6.63 -6.67 -2.00
C THR A 118 7.62 -6.24 -0.92
N ALA A 119 8.01 -7.15 -0.01
CA ALA A 119 9.08 -6.93 0.95
C ALA A 119 10.44 -6.69 0.27
N ILE A 120 10.80 -7.50 -0.71
CA ILE A 120 12.06 -7.36 -1.45
C ILE A 120 12.07 -6.01 -2.19
N VAL A 121 11.03 -5.72 -2.97
CA VAL A 121 10.91 -4.45 -3.70
C VAL A 121 10.95 -3.26 -2.75
N SER A 122 10.29 -3.35 -1.60
CA SER A 122 10.29 -2.25 -0.63
C SER A 122 11.62 -2.06 0.08
N THR A 123 12.36 -3.14 0.32
CA THR A 123 13.72 -3.05 0.86
C THR A 123 14.65 -2.32 -0.11
N PHE A 124 14.55 -2.60 -1.41
CA PHE A 124 15.37 -1.94 -2.43
C PHE A 124 14.93 -0.52 -2.77
N THR A 125 13.62 -0.25 -2.76
CA THR A 125 13.11 1.09 -3.09
C THR A 125 13.16 2.04 -1.89
N GLY A 126 13.06 1.51 -0.67
CA GLY A 126 12.93 2.29 0.57
C GLY A 126 11.56 2.97 0.68
N THR A 127 10.53 2.41 0.05
CA THR A 127 9.18 2.98 0.07
C THR A 127 8.11 1.89 0.20
N SER A 128 7.25 2.01 1.21
CA SER A 128 6.10 1.11 1.40
C SER A 128 5.04 1.33 0.31
N TRP A 129 4.52 2.55 0.19
CA TRP A 129 3.47 2.88 -0.80
C TRP A 129 3.92 2.72 -2.25
N GLY A 130 5.19 2.99 -2.57
CA GLY A 130 5.75 2.73 -3.90
C GLY A 130 5.78 1.24 -4.24
N SER A 131 6.09 0.38 -3.27
CA SER A 131 6.16 -1.06 -3.49
C SER A 131 4.78 -1.69 -3.58
N ALA A 132 3.86 -1.29 -2.70
CA ALA A 132 2.45 -1.67 -2.79
C ALA A 132 1.81 -1.19 -4.11
N GLY A 133 2.14 0.03 -4.54
CA GLY A 133 1.68 0.61 -5.79
C GLY A 133 2.35 0.05 -7.05
N THR A 134 3.38 -0.80 -6.93
CA THR A 134 4.10 -1.31 -8.11
C THR A 134 3.92 -2.81 -8.26
N LEU A 135 4.72 -3.58 -7.54
CA LEU A 135 4.56 -5.04 -7.53
C LEU A 135 3.22 -5.44 -6.88
N GLY A 136 2.80 -4.72 -5.84
CA GLY A 136 1.54 -5.02 -5.17
C GLY A 136 0.33 -4.91 -6.10
N VAL A 137 0.27 -3.90 -6.97
CA VAL A 137 -0.82 -3.73 -7.95
C VAL A 137 -0.83 -4.85 -8.99
N ALA A 138 0.35 -5.25 -9.48
CA ALA A 138 0.45 -6.39 -10.38
C ALA A 138 -0.11 -7.66 -9.72
N ILE A 139 0.26 -7.90 -8.45
CA ILE A 139 -0.21 -9.06 -7.69
C ILE A 139 -1.70 -8.97 -7.36
N MET A 140 -2.23 -7.78 -7.07
CA MET A 140 -3.68 -7.56 -6.92
C MET A 140 -4.43 -7.85 -8.21
N GLY A 141 -3.86 -7.49 -9.37
CA GLY A 141 -4.38 -7.85 -10.68
C GLY A 141 -4.43 -9.36 -10.90
N ILE A 142 -3.35 -10.08 -10.52
CA ILE A 142 -3.28 -11.54 -10.60
C ILE A 142 -4.28 -12.21 -9.64
N ALA A 143 -4.40 -11.72 -8.40
CA ALA A 143 -5.35 -12.25 -7.44
C ALA A 143 -6.81 -12.06 -7.91
N ALA A 144 -7.13 -10.90 -8.47
CA ALA A 144 -8.44 -10.65 -9.08
C ALA A 144 -8.71 -11.60 -10.24
N ALA A 145 -7.69 -11.83 -11.05
CA ALA A 145 -7.68 -12.72 -12.20
C ALA A 145 -7.80 -14.22 -11.87
N MET A 146 -7.54 -14.63 -10.62
CA MET A 146 -7.63 -16.03 -10.19
C MET A 146 -8.80 -16.26 -9.20
N ASP A 147 -9.67 -15.26 -9.05
CA ASP A 147 -10.74 -15.21 -8.03
C ASP A 147 -10.25 -15.47 -6.59
N ILE A 148 -9.04 -15.01 -6.31
CA ILE A 148 -8.43 -15.12 -4.98
C ILE A 148 -8.88 -13.94 -4.13
N ASN A 149 -9.02 -14.16 -2.82
CA ASN A 149 -9.48 -13.14 -1.89
C ASN A 149 -8.57 -11.89 -1.94
N LEU A 150 -9.13 -10.80 -2.46
CA LEU A 150 -8.43 -9.53 -2.63
C LEU A 150 -8.07 -8.87 -1.30
N ALA A 151 -8.86 -9.08 -0.25
CA ALA A 151 -8.56 -8.51 1.06
C ALA A 151 -7.33 -9.17 1.70
N ILE A 152 -7.23 -10.51 1.61
CA ILE A 152 -6.05 -11.25 2.09
C ILE A 152 -4.83 -10.87 1.25
N THR A 153 -4.98 -10.80 -0.08
CA THR A 153 -3.90 -10.37 -0.99
C THR A 153 -3.41 -8.97 -0.66
N ALA A 154 -4.32 -8.00 -0.49
CA ALA A 154 -3.97 -6.64 -0.11
C ALA A 154 -3.25 -6.61 1.24
N GLY A 155 -3.71 -7.41 2.21
CA GLY A 155 -3.05 -7.59 3.49
C GLY A 155 -1.61 -8.09 3.35
N ALA A 156 -1.38 -9.11 2.51
CA ALA A 156 -0.05 -9.66 2.24
C ALA A 156 0.87 -8.65 1.56
N VAL A 157 0.37 -7.96 0.53
CA VAL A 157 1.08 -6.89 -0.20
C VAL A 157 1.49 -5.75 0.74
N LEU A 158 0.57 -5.25 1.56
CA LEU A 158 0.87 -4.16 2.49
C LEU A 158 1.84 -4.60 3.59
N SER A 159 1.65 -5.80 4.13
CA SER A 159 2.52 -6.33 5.18
C SER A 159 3.95 -6.50 4.70
N GLY A 160 4.12 -7.02 3.48
CA GLY A 160 5.43 -7.13 2.84
C GLY A 160 6.05 -5.76 2.57
N ALA A 161 5.28 -4.86 1.95
CA ALA A 161 5.73 -3.49 1.68
C ALA A 161 6.18 -2.75 2.95
N TYR A 162 5.44 -2.84 4.06
CA TYR A 162 5.87 -2.20 5.32
C TYR A 162 7.07 -2.87 5.97
N PHE A 163 7.18 -4.20 5.85
CA PHE A 163 8.34 -4.93 6.34
C PHE A 163 9.61 -4.47 5.63
N GLY A 164 9.59 -4.38 4.29
CA GLY A 164 10.76 -3.96 3.51
C GLY A 164 11.15 -2.50 3.76
N ASP A 165 10.18 -1.58 3.82
CA ASP A 165 10.42 -0.16 4.08
C ASP A 165 11.14 0.07 5.41
N LYS A 166 10.69 -0.60 6.48
CA LYS A 166 11.29 -0.51 7.83
C LYS A 166 12.73 -1.02 7.90
N LEU A 167 13.09 -1.97 7.05
CA LEU A 167 14.42 -2.59 7.06
C LEU A 167 15.33 -2.00 5.97
N SER A 168 14.82 -1.06 5.17
CA SER A 168 15.58 -0.45 4.09
C SER A 168 16.52 0.65 4.63
N PRO A 169 17.83 0.59 4.33
CA PRO A 169 18.75 1.71 4.57
C PRO A 169 18.49 2.89 3.62
N LEU A 170 17.61 2.72 2.63
CA LEU A 170 17.22 3.73 1.66
C LEU A 170 15.89 4.42 2.00
N SER A 171 15.23 4.00 3.09
CA SER A 171 13.96 4.60 3.52
C SER A 171 14.19 5.88 4.29
N ASP A 172 13.56 6.96 3.82
CA ASP A 172 13.60 8.26 4.48
C ASP A 172 13.09 8.17 5.92
N THR A 173 12.08 7.31 6.17
CA THR A 173 11.52 7.13 7.50
C THR A 173 12.50 6.45 8.45
N THR A 174 13.24 5.44 7.97
CA THR A 174 14.25 4.71 8.73
C THR A 174 15.48 5.59 8.99
N ILE A 175 15.91 6.37 7.99
CA ILE A 175 17.01 7.33 8.12
C ILE A 175 16.63 8.42 9.14
N MET A 176 15.47 9.05 9.01
CA MET A 176 15.00 10.06 9.96
C MET A 176 14.82 9.49 11.38
N ALA A 177 14.27 8.29 11.51
CA ALA A 177 14.10 7.65 12.82
C ALA A 177 15.44 7.43 13.52
N SER A 178 16.47 6.94 12.80
CA SER A 178 17.81 6.78 13.36
C SER A 178 18.46 8.10 13.78
N MET A 179 18.30 9.15 12.96
CA MET A 179 18.83 10.49 13.27
C MET A 179 18.20 11.13 14.50
N VAL A 180 16.88 10.99 14.68
CA VAL A 180 16.17 11.56 15.83
C VAL A 180 16.57 10.87 17.14
N VAL A 181 16.88 9.57 17.09
CA VAL A 181 17.33 8.80 18.25
C VAL A 181 18.84 8.97 18.51
N GLY A 182 19.59 9.52 17.55
CA GLY A 182 21.04 9.72 17.66
C GLY A 182 21.85 8.43 17.56
N GLU A 183 21.29 7.39 16.96
CA GLU A 183 21.94 6.08 16.77
C GLU A 183 22.36 5.87 15.32
N ASP A 184 23.37 5.03 15.12
CA ASP A 184 23.81 4.62 13.78
C ASP A 184 22.67 3.91 13.02
N LEU A 185 22.52 4.21 11.73
CA LEU A 185 21.45 3.69 10.88
C LEU A 185 21.42 2.15 10.86
N TYR A 186 22.57 1.50 10.69
CA TYR A 186 22.64 0.05 10.63
C TYR A 186 22.45 -0.59 12.00
N ARG A 187 22.85 0.10 13.08
CA ARG A 187 22.50 -0.31 14.45
C ARG A 187 21.00 -0.18 14.70
N HIS A 188 20.35 0.87 14.23
CA HIS A 188 18.90 1.05 14.32
C HIS A 188 18.15 -0.06 13.56
N ILE A 189 18.52 -0.33 12.30
CA ILE A 189 17.92 -1.40 11.49
C ILE A 189 18.07 -2.77 12.17
N ARG A 190 19.26 -3.09 12.71
CA ARG A 190 19.46 -4.34 13.46
C ARG A 190 18.51 -4.46 14.66
N HIS A 191 18.25 -3.37 15.36
CA HIS A 191 17.27 -3.38 16.45
C HIS A 191 15.83 -3.58 15.95
N LEU A 192 15.48 -2.97 14.81
CA LEU A 192 14.17 -3.16 14.18
C LEU A 192 13.94 -4.62 13.73
N MET A 193 14.99 -5.33 13.33
CA MET A 193 14.90 -6.75 12.96
C MET A 193 14.42 -7.64 14.12
N TYR A 194 14.78 -7.35 15.38
CA TYR A 194 14.34 -8.16 16.52
C TYR A 194 12.83 -8.21 16.70
N THR A 195 12.10 -7.20 16.23
CA THR A 195 10.63 -7.16 16.29
C THR A 195 9.99 -7.47 14.95
N SER A 196 10.59 -7.00 13.86
CA SER A 196 10.03 -7.14 12.52
C SER A 196 10.21 -8.56 11.97
N LEU A 197 11.34 -9.21 12.23
CA LEU A 197 11.62 -10.55 11.72
C LEU A 197 10.68 -11.60 12.35
N PRO A 198 10.49 -11.67 13.69
CA PRO A 198 9.53 -12.62 14.27
C PRO A 198 8.10 -12.39 13.76
N ALA A 199 7.66 -11.13 13.68
CA ALA A 199 6.34 -10.80 13.13
C ALA A 199 6.20 -11.22 11.66
N SER A 200 7.24 -11.04 10.84
CA SER A 200 7.23 -11.46 9.44
C SER A 200 7.16 -12.97 9.26
N VAL A 201 7.81 -13.74 10.14
CA VAL A 201 7.73 -15.21 10.13
C VAL A 201 6.32 -15.66 10.46
N VAL A 202 5.71 -15.10 11.50
CA VAL A 202 4.31 -15.40 11.85
C VAL A 202 3.36 -15.04 10.71
N ALA A 203 3.52 -13.86 10.10
CA ALA A 203 2.71 -13.45 8.96
C ALA A 203 2.88 -14.39 7.75
N ALA A 204 4.13 -14.75 7.41
CA ALA A 204 4.42 -15.67 6.32
C ALA A 204 3.79 -17.06 6.54
N VAL A 205 3.83 -17.58 7.77
CA VAL A 205 3.18 -18.84 8.13
C VAL A 205 1.66 -18.73 7.98
N VAL A 206 1.05 -17.63 8.44
CA VAL A 206 -0.40 -17.39 8.27
C VAL A 206 -0.78 -17.31 6.79
N TYR A 207 -0.02 -16.56 5.97
CA TYR A 207 -0.28 -16.48 4.54
C TYR A 207 -0.10 -17.81 3.81
N LEU A 208 0.88 -18.62 4.24
CA LEU A 208 1.07 -19.96 3.71
C LEU A 208 -0.11 -20.87 4.05
N ILE A 209 -0.55 -20.89 5.32
CA ILE A 209 -1.70 -21.70 5.75
C ILE A 209 -2.98 -21.27 5.02
N LEU A 210 -3.23 -19.96 4.94
CA LEU A 210 -4.37 -19.41 4.21
C LEU A 210 -4.31 -19.74 2.71
N GLY A 211 -3.13 -19.79 2.13
CA GLY A 211 -2.93 -20.14 0.73
C GLY A 211 -3.13 -21.63 0.44
N LEU A 212 -2.64 -22.49 1.32
CA LEU A 212 -2.80 -23.95 1.22
C LEU A 212 -4.24 -24.40 1.49
N ASN A 213 -4.98 -23.67 2.34
CA ASN A 213 -6.40 -23.91 2.62
C ASN A 213 -7.35 -23.15 1.67
N MET A 214 -6.86 -22.60 0.56
CA MET A 214 -7.76 -22.05 -0.44
C MET A 214 -8.59 -23.19 -1.04
N ASP A 215 -9.90 -23.14 -0.82
CA ASP A 215 -10.87 -23.85 -1.64
C ASP A 215 -10.77 -23.26 -3.05
N LEU A 216 -9.88 -23.83 -3.86
CA LEU A 216 -9.85 -23.63 -5.29
C LEU A 216 -11.13 -24.28 -5.82
N ALA A 217 -12.26 -23.58 -5.70
CA ALA A 217 -13.58 -24.06 -6.08
C ALA A 217 -13.52 -24.66 -7.48
N GLU A 218 -13.61 -25.99 -7.57
CA GLU A 218 -13.79 -26.81 -8.78
C GLU A 218 -13.23 -26.26 -10.10
N GLY A 219 -12.05 -25.65 -10.06
CA GLY A 219 -11.26 -25.38 -11.24
C GLY A 219 -10.40 -26.60 -11.47
N THR A 220 -10.93 -27.64 -12.12
CA THR A 220 -10.00 -28.62 -12.69
C THR A 220 -9.01 -27.84 -13.56
N PRO A 221 -7.74 -28.27 -13.66
CA PRO A 221 -6.79 -27.67 -14.60
C PRO A 221 -7.40 -27.46 -16.00
N GLU A 222 -8.38 -28.30 -16.38
CA GLU A 222 -9.16 -28.16 -17.62
C GLU A 222 -10.09 -26.93 -17.66
N ALA A 223 -10.81 -26.58 -16.59
CA ALA A 223 -11.69 -25.40 -16.56
C ALA A 223 -10.89 -24.09 -16.64
N ILE A 224 -9.72 -24.08 -16.02
CA ILE A 224 -8.76 -22.98 -16.04
C ILE A 224 -8.12 -22.86 -17.43
N ALA A 225 -7.68 -23.97 -18.03
CA ALA A 225 -7.13 -24.00 -19.39
C ALA A 225 -8.18 -23.59 -20.44
N ALA A 226 -9.42 -24.05 -20.32
CA ALA A 226 -10.52 -23.66 -21.20
C ALA A 226 -10.83 -22.15 -21.10
N SER A 227 -10.73 -21.59 -19.89
CA SER A 227 -10.89 -20.14 -19.68
C SER A 227 -9.74 -19.35 -20.31
N ALA A 228 -8.50 -19.84 -20.22
CA ALA A 228 -7.35 -19.24 -20.89
C ALA A 228 -7.51 -19.26 -22.42
N GLU A 229 -7.86 -20.40 -23.02
CA GLU A 229 -8.07 -20.50 -24.47
C GLU A 229 -9.17 -19.55 -24.95
N THR A 230 -10.28 -19.47 -24.21
CA THR A 230 -11.36 -18.52 -24.49
C THR A 230 -10.86 -17.08 -24.44
N ILE A 231 -10.01 -16.71 -23.46
CA ILE A 231 -9.40 -15.38 -23.37
C ILE A 231 -8.52 -15.08 -24.58
N GLY A 232 -7.75 -16.06 -25.07
CA GLY A 232 -6.93 -15.92 -26.27
C GLY A 232 -7.75 -15.60 -27.53
N GLY A 233 -9.00 -16.07 -27.59
CA GLY A 233 -9.94 -15.71 -28.66
C GLY A 233 -10.64 -14.35 -28.47
N LEU A 234 -10.72 -13.84 -27.22
CA LEU A 234 -11.40 -12.58 -26.89
C LEU A 234 -10.52 -11.34 -27.02
N TYR A 235 -9.20 -11.49 -26.85
CA TYR A 235 -8.26 -10.37 -26.83
C TYR A 235 -7.16 -10.56 -27.86
N GLN A 236 -6.72 -9.47 -28.47
CA GLN A 236 -5.48 -9.46 -29.25
C GLN A 236 -4.28 -9.44 -28.30
N LEU A 237 -3.79 -10.62 -27.93
CA LEU A 237 -2.67 -10.77 -27.01
C LEU A 237 -1.34 -10.44 -27.71
N ASN A 238 -0.80 -9.26 -27.43
CA ASN A 238 0.48 -8.79 -27.94
C ASN A 238 1.42 -8.43 -26.77
N LEU A 239 2.73 -8.59 -26.96
CA LEU A 239 3.74 -8.22 -25.97
C LEU A 239 3.67 -6.73 -25.57
N LEU A 240 3.15 -5.86 -26.46
CA LEU A 240 2.89 -4.45 -26.14
C LEU A 240 1.95 -4.26 -24.94
N LEU A 241 1.12 -5.25 -24.60
CA LEU A 241 0.24 -5.22 -23.42
C LEU A 241 1.03 -5.23 -22.11
N LEU A 242 2.33 -5.56 -22.11
CA LEU A 242 3.19 -5.46 -20.94
C LEU A 242 3.71 -4.04 -20.68
N LEU A 243 3.46 -3.08 -21.58
CA LEU A 243 3.97 -1.71 -21.45
C LEU A 243 3.46 -0.99 -20.19
N PRO A 244 2.17 -1.07 -19.79
CA PRO A 244 1.70 -0.53 -18.52
C PRO A 244 2.46 -1.09 -17.31
N VAL A 245 2.76 -2.38 -17.31
CA VAL A 245 3.53 -3.04 -16.25
C VAL A 245 4.97 -2.54 -16.24
N ALA A 246 5.58 -2.41 -17.41
CA ALA A 246 6.93 -1.86 -17.56
C ALA A 246 7.02 -0.42 -17.04
N ILE A 247 6.00 0.43 -17.29
CA ILE A 247 5.91 1.79 -16.72
C ILE A 247 5.90 1.73 -15.19
N VAL A 248 5.09 0.84 -14.61
CA VAL A 248 5.00 0.66 -13.17
C VAL A 248 6.34 0.23 -12.57
N LEU A 249 6.97 -0.80 -13.12
CA LEU A 249 8.26 -1.31 -12.65
C LEU A 249 9.38 -0.29 -12.82
N PHE A 250 9.46 0.36 -13.99
CA PHE A 250 10.45 1.41 -14.26
C PHE A 250 10.28 2.61 -13.32
N GLY A 251 9.04 3.04 -13.10
CA GLY A 251 8.72 4.11 -12.16
C GLY A 251 9.16 3.79 -10.73
N SER A 252 8.99 2.52 -10.31
CA SER A 252 9.46 1.99 -9.02
C SER A 252 10.98 2.09 -8.88
N VAL A 253 11.72 1.57 -9.88
CA VAL A 253 13.19 1.57 -9.88
C VAL A 253 13.75 3.00 -9.88
N ARG A 254 13.07 3.94 -10.56
CA ARG A 254 13.45 5.36 -10.61
C ARG A 254 12.91 6.20 -9.44
N LYS A 255 12.28 5.57 -8.43
CA LYS A 255 11.67 6.23 -7.25
C LYS A 255 10.76 7.41 -7.63
N LYS A 256 10.00 7.29 -8.71
CA LYS A 256 9.04 8.32 -9.13
C LYS A 256 7.79 8.28 -8.24
N PRO A 257 7.06 9.39 -8.08
CA PRO A 257 5.84 9.41 -7.27
C PRO A 257 4.83 8.35 -7.75
N THR A 258 4.48 7.41 -6.87
CA THR A 258 3.63 6.23 -7.17
C THR A 258 2.33 6.62 -7.88
N LEU A 259 1.69 7.67 -7.39
CA LEU A 259 0.44 8.18 -7.96
C LEU A 259 0.61 8.51 -9.44
N VAL A 260 1.66 9.25 -9.80
CA VAL A 260 1.94 9.63 -11.20
C VAL A 260 2.20 8.39 -12.06
N VAL A 261 2.96 7.43 -11.52
CA VAL A 261 3.27 6.18 -12.21
C VAL A 261 2.01 5.37 -12.50
N LEU A 262 1.10 5.24 -11.52
CA LEU A 262 -0.16 4.52 -11.69
C LEU A 262 -1.10 5.20 -12.69
N PHE A 263 -1.19 6.53 -12.68
CA PHE A 263 -1.96 7.26 -13.69
C PHE A 263 -1.38 7.09 -15.08
N LEU A 264 -0.06 7.18 -15.26
CA LEU A 264 0.60 6.97 -16.55
C LEU A 264 0.40 5.53 -17.06
N ALA A 265 0.51 4.54 -16.18
CA ALA A 265 0.27 3.15 -16.54
C ALA A 265 -1.20 2.90 -16.94
N SER A 266 -2.15 3.50 -16.21
CA SER A 266 -3.58 3.42 -16.54
C SER A 266 -3.91 4.12 -17.87
N ALA A 267 -3.30 5.29 -18.12
CA ALA A 267 -3.46 6.02 -19.37
C ALA A 267 -2.86 5.26 -20.55
N CYS A 268 -1.69 4.64 -20.35
CA CYS A 268 -1.10 3.76 -21.35
C CYS A 268 -2.01 2.56 -21.66
N ALA A 269 -2.54 1.89 -20.64
CA ALA A 269 -3.48 0.80 -20.82
C ALA A 269 -4.76 1.25 -21.56
N ALA A 270 -5.31 2.41 -21.20
CA ALA A 270 -6.44 3.01 -21.91
C ALA A 270 -6.15 3.24 -23.41
N LEU A 271 -4.97 3.72 -23.75
CA LEU A 271 -4.55 3.88 -25.15
C LEU A 271 -4.41 2.53 -25.87
N LEU A 272 -3.83 1.53 -25.22
CA LEU A 272 -3.72 0.18 -25.79
C LEU A 272 -5.10 -0.47 -25.99
N ALA A 273 -6.07 -0.22 -25.11
CA ALA A 273 -7.44 -0.70 -25.30
C ALA A 273 -8.08 -0.13 -26.57
N ILE A 274 -7.87 1.16 -26.84
CA ILE A 274 -8.41 1.81 -28.05
C ILE A 274 -7.67 1.33 -29.30
N LEU A 275 -6.34 1.29 -29.25
CA LEU A 275 -5.50 1.04 -30.43
C LEU A 275 -5.40 -0.44 -30.81
N LEU A 276 -5.26 -1.35 -29.83
CA LEU A 276 -5.08 -2.78 -30.07
C LEU A 276 -6.39 -3.55 -30.01
N GLN A 277 -7.24 -3.28 -29.02
CA GLN A 277 -8.50 -4.01 -28.88
C GLN A 277 -9.64 -3.39 -29.68
N GLY A 278 -9.54 -2.13 -30.10
CA GLY A 278 -10.63 -1.42 -30.79
C GLY A 278 -11.74 -0.95 -29.85
N ALA A 279 -11.49 -0.87 -28.54
CA ALA A 279 -12.47 -0.44 -27.56
C ALA A 279 -12.83 1.05 -27.74
N SER A 280 -14.11 1.40 -27.56
CA SER A 280 -14.53 2.80 -27.61
C SER A 280 -14.02 3.58 -26.39
N PRO A 281 -13.72 4.89 -26.52
CA PRO A 281 -13.31 5.71 -25.37
C PRO A 281 -14.32 5.71 -24.22
N GLU A 282 -15.61 5.57 -24.53
CA GLU A 282 -16.68 5.44 -23.53
C GLU A 282 -16.56 4.13 -22.74
N ALA A 283 -16.31 3.00 -23.42
CA ALA A 283 -16.12 1.71 -22.77
C ALA A 283 -14.90 1.74 -21.84
N VAL A 284 -13.81 2.39 -22.26
CA VAL A 284 -12.60 2.57 -21.45
C VAL A 284 -12.88 3.42 -20.20
N ALA A 285 -13.62 4.52 -20.34
CA ALA A 285 -14.00 5.35 -19.20
C ALA A 285 -14.92 4.60 -18.21
N LYS A 286 -15.89 3.82 -18.71
CA LYS A 286 -16.73 2.96 -17.87
C LYS A 286 -15.88 1.90 -17.15
N ALA A 287 -15.00 1.21 -17.86
CA ALA A 287 -14.09 0.23 -17.26
C ALA A 287 -13.24 0.84 -16.14
N ALA A 288 -12.70 2.04 -16.35
CA ALA A 288 -11.88 2.75 -15.37
C ALA A 288 -12.66 3.16 -14.10
N VAL A 289 -13.93 3.57 -14.22
CA VAL A 289 -14.71 4.11 -13.11
C VAL A 289 -15.58 3.05 -12.44
N SER A 290 -16.47 2.40 -13.21
CA SER A 290 -17.42 1.41 -12.69
C SER A 290 -16.86 -0.01 -12.64
N GLY A 291 -15.73 -0.25 -13.31
CA GLY A 291 -15.12 -1.57 -13.44
C GLY A 291 -15.41 -2.20 -14.79
N PHE A 292 -14.59 -3.19 -15.14
CA PHE A 292 -14.75 -3.94 -16.37
C PHE A 292 -15.96 -4.87 -16.26
N ASN A 293 -16.76 -4.92 -17.32
CA ASN A 293 -17.83 -5.89 -17.46
C ASN A 293 -17.69 -6.59 -18.82
N VAL A 294 -17.94 -7.90 -18.90
CA VAL A 294 -17.90 -8.68 -20.14
C VAL A 294 -18.82 -8.13 -21.23
N SER A 295 -19.89 -7.40 -20.89
CA SER A 295 -20.72 -6.68 -21.88
C SER A 295 -19.95 -5.62 -22.66
N LEU A 296 -18.87 -5.07 -22.11
CA LEU A 296 -17.99 -4.12 -22.81
C LEU A 296 -17.21 -4.80 -23.94
N LEU A 297 -17.00 -6.13 -23.89
CA LEU A 297 -16.36 -6.90 -24.96
C LEU A 297 -17.18 -6.87 -26.25
N ALA A 298 -18.50 -6.83 -26.15
CA ALA A 298 -19.38 -6.78 -27.33
C ALA A 298 -19.14 -5.52 -28.18
N GLY A 299 -18.61 -4.45 -27.58
CA GLY A 299 -18.29 -3.21 -28.28
C GLY A 299 -17.10 -3.33 -29.25
N PHE A 300 -16.23 -4.32 -29.06
CA PHE A 300 -15.07 -4.53 -29.93
C PHE A 300 -14.93 -5.97 -30.48
N ASN A 301 -15.78 -6.88 -30.02
CA ASN A 301 -15.99 -8.20 -30.61
C ASN A 301 -17.46 -8.35 -31.05
N PRO A 302 -17.83 -7.85 -32.26
CA PRO A 302 -19.22 -7.81 -32.72
C PRO A 302 -19.89 -9.18 -32.98
N GLY A 303 -19.14 -10.29 -32.88
CA GLY A 303 -19.66 -11.66 -32.97
C GLY A 303 -19.80 -12.38 -31.61
N LEU A 304 -19.52 -11.70 -30.50
CA LEU A 304 -19.51 -12.32 -29.18
C LEU A 304 -20.91 -12.29 -28.53
N ASP A 305 -21.48 -13.47 -28.29
CA ASP A 305 -22.63 -13.59 -27.39
C ASP A 305 -22.16 -13.80 -25.95
N VAL A 306 -22.37 -12.79 -25.10
CA VAL A 306 -21.99 -12.80 -23.69
C VAL A 306 -22.64 -13.95 -22.92
N ALA A 307 -23.81 -14.44 -23.37
CA ALA A 307 -24.50 -15.56 -22.74
C ALA A 307 -23.81 -16.92 -22.96
N THR A 308 -22.94 -17.01 -23.98
CA THR A 308 -22.19 -18.24 -24.30
C THR A 308 -20.89 -18.39 -23.50
N LEU A 309 -20.48 -17.34 -22.77
CA LEU A 309 -19.27 -17.38 -21.96
C LEU A 309 -19.47 -18.24 -20.70
N PRO A 310 -18.48 -19.06 -20.31
CA PRO A 310 -18.51 -19.79 -19.06
C PRO A 310 -18.75 -18.85 -17.86
N PRO A 311 -19.64 -19.17 -16.91
CA PRO A 311 -19.90 -18.33 -15.74
C PRO A 311 -18.64 -18.02 -14.92
N ALA A 312 -17.72 -18.99 -14.82
CA ALA A 312 -16.42 -18.81 -14.19
C ALA A 312 -15.62 -17.68 -14.87
N LEU A 313 -15.56 -17.66 -16.20
CA LEU A 313 -14.87 -16.62 -16.97
C LEU A 313 -15.52 -15.24 -16.78
N VAL A 314 -16.85 -15.17 -16.70
CA VAL A 314 -17.56 -13.90 -16.45
C VAL A 314 -17.18 -13.32 -15.08
N SER A 315 -17.11 -14.16 -14.04
CA SER A 315 -16.68 -13.75 -12.70
C SER A 315 -15.19 -13.37 -12.61
N LEU A 316 -14.38 -14.01 -13.46
CA LEU A 316 -12.95 -13.73 -13.61
C LEU A 316 -12.72 -12.34 -14.22
N LEU A 317 -13.47 -12.04 -15.29
CA LEU A 317 -13.27 -10.84 -16.07
C LEU A 317 -13.94 -9.61 -15.43
N ASN A 318 -15.09 -9.77 -14.78
CA ASN A 318 -15.83 -8.64 -14.19
C ASN A 318 -15.13 -8.09 -12.93
N ARG A 319 -14.17 -7.18 -13.09
CA ARG A 319 -13.31 -6.68 -12.01
C ARG A 319 -12.95 -5.20 -12.12
N GLY A 320 -12.51 -4.65 -10.99
CA GLY A 320 -11.87 -3.34 -10.89
C GLY A 320 -12.84 -2.18 -10.91
N GLY A 321 -12.33 -1.03 -11.34
CA GLY A 321 -13.04 0.24 -11.33
C GLY A 321 -12.75 1.03 -10.06
N LEU A 322 -12.71 2.35 -10.20
CA LEU A 322 -12.57 3.29 -9.09
C LEU A 322 -13.55 2.98 -7.94
N TYR A 323 -14.80 2.64 -8.25
CA TYR A 323 -15.81 2.33 -7.24
C TYR A 323 -15.53 1.05 -6.44
N SER A 324 -14.84 0.06 -7.02
CA SER A 324 -14.48 -1.16 -6.26
C SER A 324 -13.61 -0.88 -5.02
N MET A 325 -12.94 0.26 -4.98
CA MET A 325 -12.05 0.67 -3.88
C MET A 325 -12.72 1.64 -2.89
N HIS A 326 -13.99 2.01 -3.08
CA HIS A 326 -14.67 2.95 -2.18
C HIS A 326 -14.69 2.45 -0.74
N GLY A 327 -14.86 1.14 -0.53
CA GLY A 327 -15.03 0.55 0.80
C GLY A 327 -13.73 0.64 1.59
N ALA A 328 -12.62 0.25 0.94
CA ALA A 328 -11.28 0.37 1.52
C ALA A 328 -10.92 1.83 1.84
N VAL A 329 -11.24 2.77 0.95
CA VAL A 329 -11.01 4.20 1.17
C VAL A 329 -11.87 4.74 2.31
N LEU A 330 -13.16 4.40 2.35
CA LEU A 330 -14.07 4.81 3.40
C LEU A 330 -13.62 4.27 4.76
N PHE A 331 -13.26 2.99 4.82
CA PHE A 331 -12.70 2.37 6.02
C PHE A 331 -11.45 3.12 6.51
N ALA A 332 -10.51 3.40 5.60
CA ALA A 332 -9.29 4.14 5.92
C ALA A 332 -9.61 5.54 6.45
N LEU A 333 -10.53 6.27 5.80
CA LEU A 333 -11.01 7.56 6.27
C LEU A 333 -11.61 7.46 7.67
N CYS A 334 -12.50 6.50 7.92
CA CYS A 334 -13.12 6.24 9.22
C CYS A 334 -12.08 5.98 10.31
N ALA A 335 -11.01 5.24 10.03
CA ALA A 335 -9.93 4.99 10.98
C ALA A 335 -9.19 6.28 11.40
N PHE A 336 -9.12 7.29 10.53
CA PHE A 336 -8.51 8.58 10.86
C PHE A 336 -9.38 9.47 11.75
N PHE A 337 -10.68 9.16 11.92
CA PHE A 337 -11.53 9.84 12.91
C PHE A 337 -11.12 9.54 14.35
N LEU A 338 -10.30 8.50 14.60
CA LEU A 338 -9.84 8.17 15.94
C LEU A 338 -8.72 9.15 16.39
N PRO A 339 -8.94 10.06 17.35
CA PRO A 339 -7.93 11.01 17.82
C PRO A 339 -6.90 10.24 18.65
N ARG A 340 -5.65 10.16 18.19
CA ARG A 340 -4.59 9.39 18.87
C ARG A 340 -3.44 10.24 19.40
N ARG A 341 -3.40 11.55 19.12
CA ARG A 341 -2.36 12.45 19.61
C ARG A 341 -2.96 13.70 20.25
N TRP A 342 -2.94 13.71 21.58
CA TRP A 342 -3.24 14.84 22.46
C TRP A 342 -1.98 15.67 22.73
N ARG A 343 -1.24 16.08 21.69
CA ARG A 343 -0.02 16.89 21.87
C ARG A 343 -0.14 18.20 21.09
N GLN A 344 -0.63 19.18 21.84
CA GLN A 344 -0.52 20.65 21.78
C GLN A 344 -0.57 21.42 20.45
N PRO A 345 -1.09 22.66 20.49
CA PRO A 345 -1.34 23.48 19.32
C PRO A 345 -0.04 23.95 18.69
N ALA A 346 -0.14 24.27 17.40
CA ALA A 346 0.87 25.00 16.63
C ALA A 346 1.07 26.40 17.23
N SER A 347 1.85 26.49 18.29
CA SER A 347 2.54 27.71 18.70
C SER A 347 4.05 27.44 18.83
N SER A 348 4.61 26.75 17.85
CA SER A 348 6.02 26.92 17.50
C SER A 348 6.05 27.67 16.19
N ARG A 349 6.27 28.97 16.32
CA ARG A 349 6.74 29.92 15.31
C ARG A 349 7.16 29.22 14.01
N SER A 350 6.51 29.61 12.92
CA SER A 350 7.21 29.93 11.69
C SER A 350 8.48 30.73 12.01
N CYS A 351 9.57 30.03 12.31
CA CYS A 351 10.89 30.53 11.98
C CYS A 351 11.14 30.02 10.57
N SER A 352 10.65 30.81 9.63
CA SER A 352 11.13 30.80 8.27
C SER A 352 12.67 30.82 8.28
N ILE A 353 13.27 30.18 7.30
CA ILE A 353 14.69 30.26 6.94
C ILE A 353 15.09 31.69 6.49
N ALA A 354 14.29 32.72 6.79
CA ALA A 354 14.43 34.08 6.27
C ALA A 354 14.41 35.13 7.40
N ALA A 355 15.39 35.06 8.30
CA ALA A 355 15.79 36.19 9.16
C ALA A 355 17.16 35.90 9.82
N TRP A 356 18.22 35.95 9.03
CA TRP A 356 19.57 36.19 9.55
C TRP A 356 19.83 37.71 9.52
N PRO A 357 19.83 38.44 10.65
CA PRO A 357 20.50 39.72 10.71
C PRO A 357 21.93 39.49 11.22
N THR A 358 22.89 39.76 10.33
CA THR A 358 24.21 40.32 10.67
C THR A 358 24.92 39.74 11.92
N CYS A 359 25.63 38.63 11.73
CA CYS A 359 26.86 38.37 12.49
C CYS A 359 27.98 38.14 11.48
N ALA A 360 28.91 39.08 11.44
CA ALA A 360 30.17 38.99 10.70
C ALA A 360 30.99 37.77 11.16
N PRO A 361 31.87 37.21 10.31
CA PRO A 361 32.61 35.99 10.64
C PRO A 361 33.71 36.29 11.66
N PRO A 362 33.87 35.50 12.74
CA PRO A 362 35.12 35.50 13.47
C PRO A 362 36.16 34.70 12.69
N ALA A 363 37.37 35.26 12.67
CA ALA A 363 38.63 34.84 12.09
C ALA A 363 38.83 33.33 11.81
N ALA A 364 39.51 33.06 10.69
CA ALA A 364 40.05 31.78 10.27
C ALA A 364 40.74 31.01 11.42
N LEU A 365 40.19 29.85 11.75
CA LEU A 365 40.86 28.79 12.48
C LEU A 365 41.24 27.69 11.49
N SER A 366 42.56 27.53 11.33
CA SER A 366 43.23 26.55 10.49
C SER A 366 42.82 25.11 10.83
N TRP A 367 42.46 24.35 9.80
CA TRP A 367 42.30 22.89 9.84
C TRP A 367 43.60 22.21 10.32
N PRO A 368 43.57 21.26 11.27
CA PRO A 368 44.71 20.40 11.49
C PRO A 368 44.84 19.44 10.29
N ARG A 369 45.94 19.57 9.55
CA ARG A 369 46.36 18.62 8.51
C ARG A 369 46.49 17.23 9.13
N TRP A 370 45.83 16.25 8.53
CA TRP A 370 46.12 14.83 8.70
C TRP A 370 47.63 14.57 8.56
N ARG A 371 48.27 14.02 9.61
CA ARG A 371 49.58 13.37 9.52
C ARG A 371 49.37 11.86 9.65
N PRO A 372 49.95 11.03 8.77
CA PRO A 372 49.95 9.59 8.97
C PRO A 372 50.92 9.24 10.12
N ALA A 373 50.46 8.43 11.08
CA ALA A 373 51.34 7.86 12.10
C ALA A 373 52.12 6.67 11.51
N ALA A 374 53.43 6.68 11.72
CA ALA A 374 54.39 5.63 11.35
C ALA A 374 54.27 4.40 12.29
N PRO A 375 54.85 3.23 11.94
CA PRO A 375 54.53 1.95 12.59
C PRO A 375 55.20 1.80 13.96
N SER A 376 54.45 1.35 14.97
CA SER A 376 54.98 1.03 16.30
C SER A 376 55.61 -0.36 16.33
N SER A 377 56.88 -0.40 16.71
CA SER A 377 57.69 -1.58 17.01
C SER A 377 57.17 -2.36 18.24
N TRP A 378 57.10 -3.68 18.12
CA TRP A 378 56.80 -4.63 19.20
C TRP A 378 58.03 -4.82 20.13
N PRO A 379 57.87 -4.99 21.46
CA PRO A 379 58.94 -5.50 22.32
C PRO A 379 58.98 -7.05 22.31
N PRO A 380 60.15 -7.67 22.60
CA PRO A 380 60.38 -9.09 22.36
C PRO A 380 59.80 -9.98 23.47
N ALA A 381 59.48 -11.21 23.08
CA ALA A 381 59.08 -12.30 23.97
C ALA A 381 60.27 -12.74 24.85
N THR A 382 60.05 -12.80 26.15
CA THR A 382 60.95 -13.47 27.11
C THR A 382 60.57 -14.95 27.20
N ALA A 383 61.52 -15.81 26.85
CA ALA A 383 61.53 -17.22 27.17
C ALA A 383 62.39 -17.46 28.41
N THR A 384 61.80 -18.07 29.45
CA THR A 384 62.45 -18.99 30.40
C THR A 384 61.39 -19.89 30.98
#